data_AF-A0AAU8IWM2-F1
#
_entry.id   AF-A0AAU8IWM2-F1
#
_cell.length_a   1.000
_cell.length_b   1.000
_cell.length_c   1.000
_cell.angle_alpha   90.00
_cell.angle_beta   90.00
_cell.angle_gamma   90.00
#
_symmetry.space_group_name_H-M   'P 1'
#
loop_
_entity.id
_entity.type
_entity.pdbx_description
1 polymer ?
#
loop_
_entity_poly.entity_id
_entity_poly.type
_entity_poly.pdbx_seq_one_letter_code
_entity_poly.pdbx_strand_id
1 'polypeptide(L)'
;MINFYEAVMRPSWARLESGQAAEVWAQSSERFAAQVVGPHFEAVCREYVLGPGRSLLGTALGEVGAGVVTDPAARQRIQVDVAAVEPGSGGARPAVALLGEAKWGTVMGVKHLERLRRARELLTGRGLDTARCGLACFSAAGFTDALREEAARGGVLLIGLEELYGRSMPSAVLG
;
A
#
# COMPACT_ATOMS: atom_id res chain seq x y z
N MET A 1 -21.23 3.13 9.82
CA MET A 1 -19.93 2.52 9.47
C MET A 1 -19.02 2.66 10.67
N ILE A 2 -18.50 1.55 11.20
CA ILE A 2 -17.52 1.60 12.29
C ILE A 2 -16.17 1.97 11.65
N ASN A 3 -15.50 3.01 12.14
CA ASN A 3 -14.17 3.43 11.68
C ASN A 3 -13.16 2.30 11.97
N PHE A 4 -12.18 2.03 11.10
CA PHE A 4 -11.04 1.12 11.41
C PHE A 4 -10.46 1.44 12.79
N TYR A 5 -10.37 2.72 13.12
CA TYR A 5 -9.93 3.19 14.43
C TYR A 5 -10.80 2.60 15.57
N GLU A 6 -12.11 2.58 15.41
CA GLU A 6 -13.05 2.08 16.43
C GLU A 6 -13.10 0.54 16.49
N ALA A 7 -13.00 -0.16 15.36
CA ALA A 7 -13.07 -1.62 15.33
C ALA A 7 -11.75 -2.29 15.77
N VAL A 8 -10.62 -1.66 15.49
CA VAL A 8 -9.29 -2.30 15.59
C VAL A 8 -8.45 -1.63 16.67
N MET A 9 -8.43 -0.30 16.76
CA MET A 9 -7.59 0.40 17.75
C MET A 9 -8.22 0.39 19.15
N ARG A 10 -9.51 0.71 19.27
CA ARG A 10 -10.18 0.81 20.59
C ARG A 10 -10.13 -0.47 21.44
N PRO A 11 -10.49 -1.67 20.94
CA PRO A 11 -10.46 -2.88 21.75
C PRO A 11 -9.03 -3.25 22.17
N SER A 12 -8.05 -2.95 21.31
CA SER A 12 -6.65 -3.19 21.59
C SER A 12 -6.09 -2.22 22.63
N TRP A 13 -6.42 -0.93 22.55
CA TRP A 13 -6.05 0.09 23.54
C TRP A 13 -6.64 -0.21 24.92
N ALA A 14 -7.93 -0.57 24.99
CA ALA A 14 -8.59 -0.89 26.25
C ALA A 14 -7.96 -2.09 26.99
N ARG A 15 -7.38 -3.06 26.26
CA ARG A 15 -6.65 -4.20 26.84
C ARG A 15 -5.24 -3.85 27.33
N LEU A 16 -4.71 -2.69 26.94
CA LEU A 16 -3.34 -2.27 27.21
C LEU A 16 -3.30 -1.19 28.31
N GLU A 17 -4.34 -0.37 28.44
CA GLU A 17 -4.56 0.54 29.58
C GLU A 17 -4.73 -0.20 30.93
N SER A 18 -5.07 -1.49 30.91
CA SER A 18 -5.23 -2.30 32.12
C SER A 18 -3.92 -2.79 32.77
N GLY A 19 -2.72 -2.38 32.30
CA GLY A 19 -1.45 -2.92 32.80
C GLY A 19 -0.17 -2.10 32.59
N GLN A 20 -0.07 -0.93 33.25
CA GLN A 20 1.14 -0.19 33.69
C GLN A 20 2.23 0.31 32.70
N ALA A 21 2.78 1.49 33.07
CA ALA A 21 3.95 2.24 32.59
C ALA A 21 3.84 2.92 31.20
N ALA A 22 3.54 4.22 31.19
CA ALA A 22 3.38 5.06 30.00
C ALA A 22 4.60 5.08 29.05
N GLU A 23 5.81 4.90 29.56
CA GLU A 23 7.05 4.96 28.78
C GLU A 23 7.39 3.62 28.11
N VAL A 24 7.17 2.50 28.81
CA VAL A 24 7.18 1.13 28.23
C VAL A 24 6.04 0.98 27.21
N TRP A 25 4.91 1.64 27.47
CA TRP A 25 3.78 1.72 26.55
C TRP A 25 4.10 2.48 25.27
N ALA A 26 4.80 3.62 25.30
CA ALA A 26 5.12 4.35 24.07
C ALA A 26 5.89 3.46 23.06
N GLN A 27 6.91 2.75 23.52
CA GLN A 27 7.70 1.83 22.67
C GLN A 27 6.92 0.55 22.29
N SER A 28 6.05 0.06 23.18
CA SER A 28 5.19 -1.11 22.91
C SER A 28 4.03 -0.78 21.97
N SER A 29 3.53 0.45 22.01
CA SER A 29 2.44 0.98 21.18
C SER A 29 2.89 1.16 19.73
N GLU A 30 4.13 1.62 19.49
CA GLU A 30 4.71 1.66 18.14
C GLU A 30 4.87 0.25 17.56
N ARG A 31 5.38 -0.71 18.34
CA ARG A 31 5.48 -2.11 17.90
C ARG A 31 4.12 -2.75 17.70
N PHE A 32 3.15 -2.47 18.56
CA PHE A 32 1.78 -2.95 18.44
C PHE A 32 1.10 -2.38 17.19
N ALA A 33 1.25 -1.08 16.95
CA ALA A 33 0.78 -0.42 15.73
C ALA A 33 1.41 -1.06 14.48
N ALA A 34 2.71 -1.35 14.50
CA ALA A 34 3.38 -2.00 13.38
C ALA A 34 2.93 -3.47 13.19
N GLN A 35 2.74 -4.24 14.26
CA GLN A 35 2.50 -5.69 14.19
C GLN A 35 1.03 -6.08 14.07
N VAL A 36 0.10 -5.24 14.53
CA VAL A 36 -1.33 -5.55 14.54
C VAL A 36 -2.09 -4.62 13.60
N VAL A 37 -1.84 -3.32 13.71
CA VAL A 37 -2.57 -2.31 12.93
C VAL A 37 -2.05 -2.26 11.50
N GLY A 38 -0.73 -2.40 11.30
CA GLY A 38 -0.09 -2.48 9.99
C GLY A 38 -0.72 -3.52 9.07
N PRO A 39 -0.70 -4.83 9.43
CA PRO A 39 -1.26 -5.88 8.58
C PRO A 39 -2.75 -5.71 8.27
N HIS A 40 -3.54 -5.18 9.22
CA HIS A 40 -4.95 -4.92 8.97
C HIS A 40 -5.15 -3.70 8.04
N PHE A 41 -4.34 -2.66 8.18
CA PHE A 41 -4.34 -1.52 7.27
C PHE A 41 -3.99 -1.96 5.85
N GLU A 42 -2.99 -2.83 5.69
CA GLU A 42 -2.66 -3.42 4.38
C GLU A 42 -3.86 -4.19 3.79
N ALA A 43 -4.60 -4.95 4.62
CA ALA A 43 -5.79 -5.66 4.16
C ALA A 43 -6.88 -4.70 3.65
N VAL A 44 -7.15 -3.61 4.38
CA VAL A 44 -8.08 -2.56 3.95
C VAL A 44 -7.63 -1.91 2.64
N CYS A 45 -6.32 -1.68 2.46
CA CYS A 45 -5.79 -1.13 1.21
C CYS A 45 -6.01 -2.09 0.03
N ARG A 46 -5.83 -3.41 0.23
CA ARG A 46 -6.13 -4.42 -0.79
C ARG A 46 -7.62 -4.47 -1.12
N GLU A 47 -8.49 -4.43 -0.12
CA GLU A 47 -9.95 -4.38 -0.30
C GLU A 47 -10.39 -3.11 -1.04
N TYR A 48 -9.79 -1.95 -0.73
CA TYR A 48 -10.04 -0.71 -1.44
C TYR A 48 -9.72 -0.85 -2.94
N VAL A 49 -8.56 -1.43 -3.28
CA VAL A 49 -8.16 -1.65 -4.68
C VAL A 49 -9.08 -2.63 -5.39
N LEU A 50 -9.58 -3.66 -4.71
CA LEU A 50 -10.58 -4.60 -5.25
C LEU A 50 -11.96 -3.94 -5.48
N GLY A 51 -12.32 -2.97 -4.63
CA GLY A 51 -13.62 -2.31 -4.64
C GLY A 51 -13.56 -0.88 -5.20
N PRO A 52 -13.72 0.17 -4.37
CA PRO A 52 -13.84 1.56 -4.84
C PRO A 52 -12.67 2.07 -5.69
N GLY A 53 -11.44 1.66 -5.37
CA GLY A 53 -10.22 2.05 -6.08
C GLY A 53 -10.04 1.38 -7.44
N ARG A 54 -10.89 0.41 -7.80
CA ARG A 54 -10.78 -0.33 -9.07
C ARG A 54 -10.83 0.58 -10.30
N SER A 55 -11.66 1.61 -10.26
CA SER A 55 -11.78 2.57 -11.37
C SER A 55 -10.49 3.36 -11.64
N LEU A 56 -9.56 3.34 -10.68
CA LEU A 56 -8.26 4.03 -10.80
C LEU A 56 -7.23 3.24 -11.59
N LEU A 57 -7.44 1.93 -11.83
CA LEU A 57 -6.41 1.04 -12.39
C LEU A 57 -6.38 0.95 -13.91
N GLY A 58 -7.35 1.51 -14.64
CA GLY A 58 -7.37 1.50 -16.11
C GLY A 58 -7.45 0.13 -16.79
N THR A 59 -7.33 -0.99 -16.07
CA THR A 59 -7.30 -2.36 -16.60
C THR A 59 -8.36 -3.29 -15.99
N ALA A 60 -8.49 -4.49 -16.54
CA ALA A 60 -9.45 -5.49 -16.12
C ALA A 60 -9.00 -6.18 -14.81
N LEU A 61 -9.91 -6.92 -14.16
CA LEU A 61 -9.67 -7.54 -12.85
C LEU A 61 -8.48 -8.50 -12.88
N GLY A 62 -7.44 -8.16 -12.11
CA GLY A 62 -6.41 -9.08 -11.66
C GLY A 62 -6.66 -9.58 -10.23
N GLU A 63 -5.91 -10.58 -9.79
CA GLU A 63 -5.83 -10.98 -8.38
C GLU A 63 -5.15 -9.86 -7.58
N VAL A 64 -5.72 -9.48 -6.44
CA VAL A 64 -5.11 -8.49 -5.53
C VAL A 64 -4.59 -9.18 -4.27
N GLY A 65 -3.32 -8.97 -3.97
CA GLY A 65 -2.64 -9.61 -2.85
C GLY A 65 -1.43 -8.82 -2.34
N ALA A 66 -0.55 -9.50 -1.62
CA ALA A 66 0.76 -9.01 -1.22
C ALA A 66 1.83 -9.94 -1.77
N GLY A 67 3.07 -9.46 -1.88
CA GLY A 67 4.16 -10.25 -2.44
C GLY A 67 5.54 -9.78 -2.03
N VAL A 68 6.54 -10.58 -2.38
CA VAL A 68 7.95 -10.26 -2.14
C VAL A 68 8.73 -10.34 -3.44
N VAL A 69 9.43 -9.25 -3.77
CA VAL A 69 10.32 -9.17 -4.93
C VAL A 69 11.76 -9.19 -4.45
N THR A 70 12.47 -10.27 -4.75
CA THR A 70 13.91 -10.37 -4.46
C THR A 70 14.74 -9.47 -5.39
N ASP A 71 15.63 -8.67 -4.81
CA ASP A 71 16.64 -7.90 -5.52
C ASP A 71 18.01 -8.55 -5.28
N PRO A 72 18.48 -9.42 -6.20
CA PRO A 72 19.74 -10.13 -6.01
C PRO A 72 20.95 -9.21 -6.03
N ALA A 73 20.90 -8.10 -6.79
CA ALA A 73 21.99 -7.15 -6.91
C ALA A 73 22.23 -6.42 -5.58
N ALA A 74 21.16 -5.96 -4.94
CA ALA A 74 21.23 -5.33 -3.62
C ALA A 74 21.15 -6.33 -2.46
N ARG A 75 21.05 -7.64 -2.74
CA ARG A 75 20.90 -8.73 -1.77
C ARG A 75 19.78 -8.47 -0.75
N GLN A 76 18.66 -7.95 -1.22
CA GLN A 76 17.52 -7.55 -0.38
C GLN A 76 16.21 -8.15 -0.89
N ARG A 77 15.19 -8.11 -0.05
CA ARG A 77 13.81 -8.46 -0.41
C ARG A 77 12.94 -7.22 -0.29
N ILE A 78 12.23 -6.88 -1.35
CA ILE A 78 11.28 -5.78 -1.37
C ILE A 78 9.89 -6.35 -1.11
N GLN A 79 9.30 -6.00 0.02
CA GLN A 79 7.90 -6.31 0.30
C GLN A 79 7.02 -5.35 -0.49
N VAL A 80 5.99 -5.91 -1.14
CA VAL A 80 4.91 -5.20 -1.80
C VAL A 80 3.63 -5.55 -1.05
N ASP A 81 3.04 -4.55 -0.40
CA ASP A 81 1.91 -4.77 0.51
C ASP A 81 0.58 -4.92 -0.26
N VAL A 82 0.52 -4.28 -1.44
CA VAL A 82 -0.63 -4.32 -2.36
C VAL A 82 -0.12 -4.55 -3.78
N ALA A 83 -0.50 -5.65 -4.41
CA ALA A 83 -0.19 -5.93 -5.80
C ALA A 83 -1.46 -6.37 -6.53
N ALA A 84 -1.73 -5.79 -7.70
CA ALA A 84 -2.78 -6.25 -8.60
C ALA A 84 -2.12 -6.91 -9.82
N VAL A 85 -2.39 -8.19 -10.02
CA VAL A 85 -1.75 -9.00 -11.09
C VAL A 85 -2.80 -9.65 -11.97
N GLU A 86 -2.64 -9.52 -13.27
CA GLU A 86 -3.48 -10.20 -14.25
C GLU A 86 -2.76 -11.49 -14.67
N PRO A 87 -3.37 -12.67 -14.44
CA PRO A 87 -2.78 -13.91 -14.91
C PRO A 87 -2.70 -13.91 -16.44
N GLY A 88 -1.56 -14.32 -16.98
CA GLY A 88 -1.40 -14.49 -18.42
C GLY A 88 -2.36 -15.57 -18.93
N SER A 89 -2.92 -15.39 -20.12
CA SER A 89 -3.75 -16.40 -20.79
C SER A 89 -3.46 -16.45 -22.28
N GLY A 90 -3.63 -17.63 -22.90
CA GLY A 90 -3.56 -17.78 -24.36
C GLY A 90 -2.28 -17.27 -25.02
N GLY A 91 -1.12 -17.38 -24.35
CA GLY A 91 0.18 -16.89 -24.84
C GLY A 91 0.54 -15.46 -24.42
N ALA A 92 -0.37 -14.73 -23.79
CA ALA A 92 -0.05 -13.47 -23.14
C ALA A 92 0.76 -13.70 -21.86
N ARG A 93 1.73 -12.82 -21.59
CA ARG A 93 2.51 -12.83 -20.35
C ARG A 93 1.62 -12.38 -19.18
N PRO A 94 1.85 -12.89 -17.96
CA PRO A 94 1.23 -12.31 -16.77
C PRO A 94 1.63 -10.84 -16.64
N ALA A 95 0.67 -10.00 -16.28
CA ALA A 95 0.86 -8.57 -16.16
C ALA A 95 0.70 -8.10 -14.71
N VAL A 96 1.35 -6.99 -14.38
CA VAL A 96 1.22 -6.30 -13.09
C VAL A 96 0.57 -4.96 -13.37
N ALA A 97 -0.64 -4.76 -12.85
CA ALA A 97 -1.40 -3.52 -13.02
C ALA A 97 -1.07 -2.50 -11.93
N LEU A 98 -0.79 -2.95 -10.71
CA LEU A 98 -0.46 -2.09 -9.58
C LEU A 98 0.59 -2.72 -8.67
N LEU A 99 1.52 -1.89 -8.19
CA LEU A 99 2.33 -2.18 -7.01
C LEU A 99 2.14 -1.07 -5.97
N GLY A 100 1.96 -1.43 -4.72
CA GLY A 100 1.67 -0.51 -3.63
C GLY A 100 2.35 -0.84 -2.32
N GLU A 101 2.64 0.22 -1.57
CA GLU A 101 3.16 0.17 -0.22
C GLU A 101 2.17 0.86 0.72
N ALA A 102 1.90 0.23 1.88
CA ALA A 102 0.96 0.74 2.87
C ALA A 102 1.66 1.02 4.19
N LYS A 103 1.31 2.14 4.82
CA LYS A 103 1.84 2.56 6.12
C LYS A 103 0.78 3.21 6.99
N TRP A 104 0.51 2.62 8.15
CA TRP A 104 -0.42 3.21 9.13
C TRP A 104 0.18 4.49 9.76
N GLY A 105 1.29 4.38 10.47
CA GLY A 105 1.84 5.47 11.28
C GLY A 105 2.96 6.28 10.62
N THR A 106 3.09 6.28 9.29
CA THR A 106 4.24 6.90 8.62
C THR A 106 3.81 7.88 7.54
N VAL A 107 4.27 9.14 7.67
CA VAL A 107 4.20 10.09 6.57
C VAL A 107 5.11 9.58 5.46
N MET A 108 4.52 9.12 4.36
CA MET A 108 5.28 8.49 3.28
C MET A 108 5.97 9.56 2.42
N GLY A 109 7.25 9.35 2.14
CA GLY A 109 8.02 10.14 1.17
C GLY A 109 8.54 9.32 -0.01
N VAL A 110 9.27 10.01 -0.90
CA VAL A 110 9.78 9.50 -2.19
C VAL A 110 10.53 8.17 -2.07
N LYS A 111 11.24 7.92 -0.95
CA LYS A 111 11.93 6.63 -0.71
C LYS A 111 11.03 5.39 -0.83
N HIS A 112 9.76 5.50 -0.46
CA HIS A 112 8.79 4.39 -0.57
C HIS A 112 8.42 4.17 -2.03
N LEU A 113 8.20 5.26 -2.77
CA LEU A 113 7.96 5.22 -4.20
C LEU A 113 9.15 4.61 -4.96
N GLU A 114 10.38 4.95 -4.61
CA GLU A 114 11.58 4.35 -5.23
C GLU A 114 11.69 2.85 -5.00
N ARG A 115 11.28 2.35 -3.82
CA ARG A 115 11.23 0.91 -3.56
C ARG A 115 10.24 0.20 -4.50
N LEU A 116 9.10 0.82 -4.77
CA LEU A 116 8.10 0.30 -5.70
C LEU A 116 8.58 0.38 -7.16
N ARG A 117 9.23 1.48 -7.57
CA ARG A 117 9.88 1.61 -8.88
C ARG A 117 10.89 0.49 -9.10
N ARG A 118 11.74 0.23 -8.10
CA ARG A 118 12.71 -0.87 -8.12
C ARG A 118 12.04 -2.24 -8.21
N ALA A 119 10.97 -2.49 -7.46
CA ALA A 119 10.21 -3.74 -7.56
C ALA A 119 9.64 -3.94 -8.98
N ARG A 120 9.09 -2.89 -9.59
CA ARG A 120 8.58 -2.91 -10.97
C ARG A 120 9.67 -3.27 -11.98
N GLU A 121 10.84 -2.65 -11.88
CA GLU A 121 12.00 -2.98 -12.74
C GLU A 121 12.40 -4.45 -12.62
N LEU A 122 12.50 -4.97 -11.40
CA LEU A 122 12.87 -6.36 -11.14
C LEU A 122 11.84 -7.34 -11.70
N LEU A 123 10.54 -7.03 -11.61
CA LEU A 123 9.47 -7.85 -12.19
C LEU A 123 9.50 -7.83 -13.72
N THR A 124 9.80 -6.66 -14.31
CA THR A 124 10.01 -6.51 -15.76
C THR A 124 11.15 -7.41 -16.23
N GLY A 125 12.29 -7.39 -15.51
CA GLY A 125 13.44 -8.24 -15.81
C GLY A 125 13.18 -9.75 -15.67
N ARG A 126 12.10 -10.15 -14.95
CA ARG A 126 11.64 -11.53 -14.83
C ARG A 126 10.62 -11.92 -15.90
N GLY A 127 10.30 -11.03 -16.83
CA GLY A 127 9.41 -11.29 -17.96
C GLY A 127 7.92 -11.06 -17.69
N LEU A 128 7.56 -10.43 -16.57
CA LEU A 128 6.18 -9.94 -16.38
C LEU A 128 5.97 -8.68 -17.22
N ASP A 129 4.75 -8.50 -17.74
CA ASP A 129 4.36 -7.23 -18.35
C ASP A 129 4.05 -6.20 -17.26
N THR A 130 4.77 -5.10 -17.27
CA THR A 130 4.63 -4.00 -16.31
C THR A 130 4.39 -2.66 -17.00
N ALA A 131 4.11 -2.66 -18.32
CA ALA A 131 4.04 -1.44 -19.12
C ALA A 131 2.97 -0.46 -18.62
N ARG A 132 1.87 -0.99 -18.07
CA ARG A 132 0.78 -0.23 -17.45
C ARG A 132 0.78 -0.32 -15.92
N CYS A 133 1.87 -0.79 -15.32
CA CYS A 133 1.97 -0.92 -13.87
C CYS A 133 2.05 0.46 -13.22
N GLY A 134 0.93 0.89 -12.64
CA GLY A 134 0.90 2.07 -11.77
C GLY A 134 1.45 1.76 -10.38
N LEU A 135 1.82 2.82 -9.66
CA LEU A 135 2.35 2.73 -8.30
C LEU A 135 1.38 3.40 -7.32
N ALA A 136 1.23 2.86 -6.12
CA ALA A 136 0.36 3.44 -5.09
C ALA A 136 1.06 3.53 -3.72
N CYS A 137 0.87 4.65 -3.03
CA CYS A 137 1.27 4.84 -1.65
C CYS A 137 0.03 5.05 -0.80
N PHE A 138 -0.19 4.16 0.17
CA PHE A 138 -1.30 4.24 1.12
C PHE A 138 -0.78 4.67 2.48
N SER A 139 -1.25 5.81 2.99
CA SER A 139 -0.84 6.28 4.32
C SER A 139 -1.97 6.85 5.15
N ALA A 140 -2.11 6.35 6.38
CA ALA A 140 -3.02 6.95 7.34
C ALA A 140 -2.45 8.20 8.02
N ALA A 141 -1.12 8.40 7.96
CA ALA A 141 -0.44 9.59 8.46
C ALA A 141 -0.18 10.66 7.38
N GLY A 142 -0.39 10.33 6.11
CA GLY A 142 -0.26 11.24 4.97
C GLY A 142 1.06 11.14 4.21
N PHE A 143 1.38 12.19 3.46
CA PHE A 143 2.48 12.20 2.48
C PHE A 143 3.35 13.44 2.63
N THR A 144 4.63 13.35 2.25
CA THR A 144 5.52 14.52 2.12
C THR A 144 5.21 15.30 0.84
N ASP A 145 5.51 16.60 0.81
CA ASP A 145 5.26 17.44 -0.38
C ASP A 145 6.02 16.96 -1.62
N ALA A 146 7.28 16.55 -1.47
CA ALA A 146 8.04 15.95 -2.57
C ALA A 146 7.34 14.73 -3.21
N LEU A 147 6.68 13.88 -2.40
CA LEU A 147 5.93 12.75 -2.92
C LEU A 147 4.61 13.19 -3.58
N ARG A 148 3.96 14.26 -3.08
CA ARG A 148 2.80 14.86 -3.75
C ARG A 148 3.17 15.45 -5.11
N GLU A 149 4.33 16.09 -5.21
CA GLU A 149 4.85 16.59 -6.48
C GLU A 149 5.12 15.46 -7.48
N GLU A 150 5.72 14.35 -7.04
CA GLU A 150 5.88 13.15 -7.88
C GLU A 150 4.53 12.64 -8.38
N ALA A 151 3.51 12.56 -7.51
CA ALA A 151 2.18 12.11 -7.89
C ALA A 151 1.49 13.07 -8.88
N ALA A 152 1.69 14.38 -8.73
CA ALA A 152 1.17 15.38 -9.66
C ALA A 152 1.75 15.25 -11.09
N ARG A 153 2.93 14.62 -11.24
CA ARG A 153 3.51 14.30 -12.56
C ARG A 153 2.89 13.05 -13.21
N GLY A 154 2.04 12.31 -12.49
CA GLY A 154 1.29 11.16 -12.99
C GLY A 154 1.94 9.81 -12.70
N GLY A 155 1.16 8.73 -12.87
CA GLY A 155 1.61 7.34 -12.70
C GLY A 155 1.77 6.88 -11.23
N VAL A 156 1.41 7.73 -10.27
CA VAL A 156 1.45 7.42 -8.83
C VAL A 156 0.14 7.84 -8.17
N LEU A 157 -0.47 6.93 -7.42
CA LEU A 157 -1.64 7.18 -6.59
C LEU A 157 -1.23 7.42 -5.14
N LEU A 158 -1.77 8.48 -4.53
CA LEU A 158 -1.66 8.73 -3.10
C LEU A 158 -3.04 8.53 -2.47
N ILE A 159 -3.15 7.59 -1.55
CA ILE A 159 -4.43 7.19 -0.95
C ILE A 159 -4.34 7.36 0.57
N GLY A 160 -5.03 8.34 1.11
CA GLY A 160 -5.15 8.60 2.54
C GLY A 160 -6.43 8.00 3.14
N LEU A 161 -6.70 8.29 4.41
CA LEU A 161 -7.91 7.83 5.09
C LEU A 161 -9.19 8.39 4.46
N GLU A 162 -9.17 9.65 4.00
CA GLU A 162 -10.34 10.27 3.39
C GLU A 162 -10.74 9.55 2.09
N GLU A 163 -9.76 9.13 1.27
CA GLU A 163 -10.02 8.31 0.08
C GLU A 163 -10.46 6.89 0.44
N LEU A 164 -9.80 6.24 1.40
CA LEU A 164 -10.15 4.88 1.85
C LEU A 164 -11.58 4.80 2.39
N TYR A 165 -12.07 5.87 3.03
CA TYR A 165 -13.44 5.94 3.54
C TYR A 165 -14.44 6.58 2.57
N GLY A 166 -14.05 6.88 1.34
CA GLY A 166 -14.94 7.45 0.32
C GLY A 166 -15.40 8.88 0.64
N ARG A 167 -14.65 9.60 1.46
CA ARG A 167 -14.87 11.02 1.80
C ARG A 167 -14.15 11.97 0.84
N SER A 168 -13.21 11.45 0.05
CA SER A 168 -12.51 12.17 -1.02
C SER A 168 -12.20 11.24 -2.17
N MET A 169 -12.01 11.79 -3.37
CA MET A 169 -11.55 11.06 -4.54
C MET A 169 -10.04 11.28 -4.71
N PRO A 170 -9.26 10.25 -5.08
CA PRO A 170 -7.85 10.42 -5.39
C PRO A 170 -7.63 11.45 -6.51
N SER A 171 -6.57 12.25 -6.39
CA SER A 171 -6.26 13.32 -7.35
C SER A 171 -5.69 12.81 -8.68
N ALA A 172 -5.33 11.53 -8.77
CA ALA A 172 -4.73 10.91 -9.95
C ALA A 172 -5.46 9.61 -10.32
N VAL A 173 -5.41 9.26 -11.60
CA VAL A 173 -5.88 7.99 -12.17
C VAL A 173 -4.70 7.36 -12.92
N LEU A 174 -4.55 6.04 -12.87
CA LEU A 174 -3.56 5.33 -13.66
C LEU A 174 -4.14 5.08 -15.06
N GLY A 175 -3.47 5.63 -16.08
CA GLY A 175 -3.83 5.50 -17.49
C GLY A 175 -2.99 4.45 -18.21
#